data_AF-A0AA94KZ91-F1
#
_entry.id   AF-A0AA94KZ91-F1
#
_cell.length_a   1.000
_cell.length_b   1.000
_cell.length_c   1.000
_cell.angle_alpha   90.00
_cell.angle_beta   90.00
_cell.angle_gamma   90.00
#
_symmetry.space_group_name_H-M   'P 1'
#
loop_
_entity.id
_entity.type
_entity.pdbx_description
1 polymer ?
#
loop_
_entity_poly.entity_id
_entity_poly.type
_entity_poly.pdbx_seq_one_letter_code
_entity_poly.pdbx_strand_id
1 'polypeptide(L)'
;MEIARGVWLARSALALVLASVATAPAAAAPAATSVPGLPDDVAAFFAEQAPEVLEATELHGTAAGSVHEVFAWSEAYLSGAAGGPTVSLDEWIAPVERLGEPVGTITAYRPAPDEPATFAATSDDAELAAALLGVRSGSRLVLDAPADAWFALIDGTVTPLDEHATELLPAGRATLEELQPSVVERYASMRAQPDDVTAPVGSRTPDGSVPQPWLLGAGIAAVVIGLLAVLGLVLRARRRRRAA
;
A
#
# COMPACT_ATOMS: atom_id res chain seq x y z
N MET A 1 -68.47 29.84 -41.97
CA MET A 1 -67.66 30.86 -41.27
C MET A 1 -66.24 30.30 -41.18
N GLU A 2 -65.41 30.51 -42.20
CA GLU A 2 -64.56 31.71 -42.43
C GLU A 2 -63.27 31.65 -41.57
N ILE A 3 -62.16 31.17 -42.12
CA ILE A 3 -61.06 31.89 -42.84
C ILE A 3 -60.35 32.94 -41.97
N ALA A 4 -59.08 32.65 -41.62
CA ALA A 4 -57.89 33.54 -41.75
C ALA A 4 -56.68 32.82 -41.10
N ARG A 5 -55.75 32.19 -41.84
CA ARG A 5 -54.65 32.77 -42.63
C ARG A 5 -53.93 33.93 -41.93
N GLY A 6 -52.82 33.59 -41.27
CA GLY A 6 -51.74 34.51 -40.91
C GLY A 6 -50.40 33.87 -41.25
N VAL A 7 -49.98 34.01 -42.50
CA VAL A 7 -48.61 33.74 -42.95
C VAL A 7 -47.71 34.82 -42.36
N TRP A 8 -46.68 34.44 -41.60
CA TRP A 8 -45.53 35.30 -41.38
C TRP A 8 -44.27 34.64 -41.90
N LEU A 9 -43.69 35.34 -42.87
CA LEU A 9 -42.45 35.08 -43.56
C LEU A 9 -41.26 35.35 -42.62
N ALA A 10 -40.21 34.55 -42.86
CA ALA A 10 -38.81 34.90 -42.79
C ALA A 10 -38.22 35.25 -41.41
N ARG A 11 -37.13 34.55 -41.05
CA ARG A 11 -35.77 34.87 -41.53
C ARG A 11 -34.83 33.76 -41.11
N SER A 12 -34.20 33.15 -42.10
CA SER A 12 -33.07 32.23 -41.93
C SER A 12 -31.92 32.95 -41.20
N ALA A 13 -31.56 32.45 -40.03
CA ALA A 13 -30.27 32.70 -39.43
C ALA A 13 -29.44 31.43 -39.59
N LEU A 14 -28.57 31.43 -40.60
CA LEU A 14 -27.54 30.43 -40.80
C LEU A 14 -26.50 30.65 -39.69
N ALA A 15 -26.64 29.95 -38.57
CA ALA A 15 -25.64 29.94 -37.52
C ALA A 15 -24.51 29.00 -37.94
N LEU A 16 -23.38 29.59 -38.31
CA LEU A 16 -22.12 28.91 -38.57
C LEU A 16 -21.62 28.31 -37.24
N VAL A 17 -21.87 27.03 -36.99
CA VAL A 17 -21.32 26.31 -35.83
C VAL A 17 -19.86 25.98 -36.16
N LEU A 18 -18.95 26.80 -35.66
CA LEU A 18 -17.52 26.51 -35.59
C LEU A 18 -17.33 25.33 -34.64
N ALA A 19 -17.06 24.15 -35.21
CA ALA A 19 -16.63 22.98 -34.47
C ALA A 19 -15.20 23.21 -33.96
N SER A 20 -15.08 23.74 -32.74
CA SER A 20 -13.82 23.78 -32.00
C SER A 20 -13.48 22.36 -31.55
N VAL A 21 -12.61 21.67 -32.30
CA VAL A 21 -11.97 20.43 -31.83
C VAL A 21 -11.05 20.81 -30.68
N ALA A 22 -11.57 20.71 -29.46
CA ALA A 22 -10.77 20.80 -28.24
C ALA A 22 -9.94 19.52 -28.13
N THR A 23 -8.67 19.58 -28.52
CA THR A 23 -7.67 18.61 -28.10
C THR A 23 -7.52 18.70 -26.60
N ALA A 24 -8.20 17.81 -25.88
CA ALA A 24 -7.99 17.62 -24.45
C ALA A 24 -6.54 17.17 -24.23
N PRO A 25 -5.77 17.82 -23.35
CA PRO A 25 -4.47 17.32 -22.96
C PRO A 25 -4.66 15.96 -22.29
N ALA A 26 -3.91 14.95 -22.73
CA ALA A 26 -3.80 13.69 -22.01
C ALA A 26 -3.30 14.02 -20.61
N ALA A 27 -4.15 13.84 -19.60
CA ALA A 27 -3.75 13.96 -18.22
C ALA A 27 -2.67 12.92 -17.96
N ALA A 28 -1.44 13.38 -17.78
CA ALA A 28 -0.38 12.54 -17.22
C ALA A 28 -0.89 11.99 -15.89
N ALA A 29 -0.80 10.68 -15.70
CA ALA A 29 -1.08 10.06 -14.41
C ALA A 29 -0.26 10.79 -13.33
N PRO A 30 -0.84 11.07 -12.15
CA PRO A 30 -0.09 11.70 -11.07
C PRO A 30 1.10 10.78 -10.74
N ALA A 31 2.30 11.29 -10.96
CA ALA A 31 3.51 10.64 -10.47
C ALA A 31 3.45 10.64 -8.94
N ALA A 32 3.77 9.51 -8.31
CA ALA A 32 3.91 9.40 -6.86
C ALA A 32 4.77 10.57 -6.38
N THR A 33 4.17 11.50 -5.63
CA THR A 33 4.88 12.68 -5.16
C THR A 33 5.78 12.23 -4.02
N SER A 34 7.08 12.20 -4.28
CA SER A 34 8.08 11.73 -3.32
C SER A 34 8.00 12.56 -2.04
N VAL A 35 7.74 11.91 -0.91
CA VAL A 35 7.80 12.55 0.41
C VAL A 35 9.27 12.92 0.68
N PRO A 36 9.58 14.13 1.17
CA PRO A 36 10.94 14.52 1.52
C PRO A 36 11.59 13.49 2.46
N GLY A 37 12.74 12.94 2.06
CA GLY A 37 13.47 11.95 2.87
C GLY A 37 13.27 10.49 2.46
N LEU A 38 12.49 10.21 1.41
CA LEU A 38 12.41 8.85 0.84
C LEU A 38 13.76 8.44 0.23
N PRO A 39 14.30 7.24 0.53
CA PRO A 39 15.51 6.73 -0.11
C PRO A 39 15.37 6.56 -1.63
N ASP A 40 16.44 6.79 -2.38
CA ASP A 40 16.44 6.77 -3.86
C ASP A 40 16.02 5.41 -4.43
N ASP A 41 16.44 4.30 -3.81
CA ASP A 41 16.09 2.95 -4.21
C ASP A 41 14.59 2.67 -4.02
N VAL A 42 14.00 3.19 -2.95
CA VAL A 42 12.57 3.09 -2.67
C VAL A 42 11.78 3.93 -3.67
N ALA A 43 12.21 5.16 -3.92
CA ALA A 43 11.61 6.01 -4.95
C ALA A 43 11.65 5.35 -6.33
N ALA A 44 12.77 4.72 -6.69
CA ALA A 44 12.90 3.97 -7.94
C ALA A 44 11.96 2.76 -8.00
N PHE A 45 11.82 1.99 -6.91
CA PHE A 45 10.85 0.89 -6.86
C PHE A 45 9.42 1.37 -7.16
N PHE A 46 8.94 2.40 -6.45
CA PHE A 46 7.56 2.88 -6.63
C PHE A 46 7.33 3.56 -8.00
N ALA A 47 8.37 4.13 -8.61
CA ALA A 47 8.26 4.74 -9.94
C ALA A 47 8.33 3.72 -11.08
N GLU A 48 9.17 2.69 -10.97
CA GLU A 48 9.51 1.81 -12.10
C GLU A 48 8.89 0.41 -11.97
N GLN A 49 8.87 -0.17 -10.77
CA GLN A 49 8.46 -1.56 -10.54
C GLN A 49 7.01 -1.68 -10.06
N ALA A 50 6.56 -0.77 -9.19
CA ALA A 50 5.19 -0.81 -8.66
C ALA A 50 4.11 -0.83 -9.75
N PRO A 51 4.20 -0.08 -10.88
CA PRO A 51 3.21 -0.19 -11.95
C PRO A 51 3.12 -1.59 -12.55
N GLU A 52 4.26 -2.25 -12.78
CA GLU A 52 4.27 -3.63 -13.32
C GLU A 52 3.71 -4.63 -12.31
N VAL A 53 4.01 -4.45 -11.03
CA VAL A 53 3.44 -5.27 -9.95
C VAL A 53 1.92 -5.11 -9.92
N LEU A 54 1.41 -3.88 -9.91
CA LEU A 54 -0.04 -3.62 -9.84
C LEU A 54 -0.78 -4.18 -11.07
N GLU A 55 -0.21 -4.07 -12.27
CA GLU A 55 -0.78 -4.68 -13.48
C GLU A 55 -0.82 -6.21 -13.43
N ALA A 56 0.04 -6.84 -12.62
CA ALA A 56 0.08 -8.29 -12.42
C ALA A 56 -0.86 -8.79 -11.31
N THR A 57 -1.56 -7.90 -10.59
CA THR A 57 -2.51 -8.26 -9.52
C THR A 57 -3.95 -7.85 -9.85
N GLU A 58 -4.86 -8.10 -8.91
CA GLU A 58 -6.25 -7.62 -8.96
C GLU A 58 -6.36 -6.07 -8.91
N LEU A 59 -5.25 -5.40 -8.58
CA LEU A 59 -5.11 -3.95 -8.59
C LEU A 59 -4.67 -3.39 -9.94
N HIS A 60 -4.84 -4.11 -11.06
CA HIS A 60 -4.54 -3.56 -12.39
C HIS A 60 -5.31 -2.27 -12.70
N GLY A 61 -4.71 -1.40 -13.52
CA GLY A 61 -5.27 -0.09 -13.89
C GLY A 61 -5.33 0.92 -12.73
N THR A 62 -4.46 0.77 -11.74
CA THR A 62 -4.35 1.64 -10.56
C THR A 62 -3.00 2.34 -10.50
N ALA A 63 -2.86 3.31 -9.59
CA ALA A 63 -1.59 3.98 -9.31
C ALA A 63 -1.31 4.03 -7.82
N ALA A 64 -0.03 3.97 -7.45
CA ALA A 64 0.41 4.18 -6.07
C ALA A 64 0.38 5.69 -5.74
N GLY A 65 -0.10 6.01 -4.54
CA GLY A 65 -0.14 7.36 -3.98
C GLY A 65 1.15 7.72 -3.23
N SER A 66 1.00 8.47 -2.14
CA SER A 66 2.14 8.90 -1.31
C SER A 66 2.77 7.73 -0.55
N VAL A 67 4.09 7.66 -0.53
CA VAL A 67 4.84 6.57 0.10
C VAL A 67 5.15 6.92 1.57
N HIS A 68 4.91 5.97 2.47
CA HIS A 68 5.12 6.10 3.92
C HIS A 68 6.07 5.01 4.42
N GLU A 69 7.08 5.38 5.20
CA GLU A 69 7.92 4.40 5.92
C GLU A 69 7.17 3.80 7.11
N VAL A 70 7.31 2.49 7.29
CA VAL A 70 6.67 1.70 8.35
C VAL A 70 7.65 1.51 9.51
N PHE A 71 7.12 1.66 10.71
CA PHE A 71 7.84 1.51 11.96
C PHE A 71 7.15 0.46 12.84
N ALA A 72 7.90 -0.13 13.77
CA ALA A 72 7.35 -0.89 14.88
C ALA A 72 7.62 -0.19 16.21
N TRP A 73 6.90 -0.60 17.26
CA TRP A 73 7.20 -0.20 18.64
C TRP A 73 8.61 -0.66 19.03
N SER A 74 9.42 0.26 19.57
CA SER A 74 10.80 -0.04 19.94
C SER A 74 10.88 -0.81 21.27
N GLU A 75 11.95 -1.58 21.49
CA GLU A 75 12.18 -2.20 22.81
C GLU A 75 12.35 -1.17 23.93
N ALA A 76 12.83 0.05 23.62
CA ALA A 76 12.88 1.12 24.61
C ALA A 76 11.47 1.54 25.07
N TYR A 77 10.53 1.65 24.13
CA TYR A 77 9.12 1.88 24.45
C TYR A 77 8.52 0.72 25.23
N LEU A 78 8.77 -0.53 24.81
CA LEU A 78 8.20 -1.70 25.48
C LEU A 78 8.74 -1.92 26.90
N SER A 79 9.97 -1.47 27.18
CA SER A 79 10.60 -1.61 28.50
C SER A 79 10.47 -0.35 29.37
N GLY A 80 9.97 0.75 28.83
CA GLY A 80 9.99 2.06 29.51
C GLY A 80 11.39 2.65 29.67
N ALA A 81 12.38 2.16 28.90
CA ALA A 81 13.73 2.67 28.92
C ALA A 81 13.86 3.97 28.11
N ALA A 82 14.96 4.70 28.33
CA ALA A 82 15.27 5.87 27.52
C ALA A 82 15.50 5.48 26.05
N GLY A 83 14.84 6.18 25.13
CA GLY A 83 14.94 5.93 23.69
C GLY A 83 13.76 6.50 22.91
N GLY A 84 13.78 6.34 21.59
CA GLY A 84 12.65 6.69 20.74
C GLY A 84 11.52 5.65 20.85
N PRO A 85 10.25 6.02 20.64
CA PRO A 85 9.12 5.10 20.79
C PRO A 85 9.03 4.04 19.69
N THR A 86 9.70 4.29 18.56
CA THR A 86 9.56 3.51 17.33
C THR A 86 10.91 3.20 16.73
N VAL A 87 10.99 2.11 15.97
CA VAL A 87 12.15 1.71 15.15
C VAL A 87 11.68 1.44 13.73
N SER A 88 12.46 1.84 12.73
CA SER A 88 12.14 1.57 11.32
C SER A 88 12.13 0.06 11.06
N LEU A 89 11.21 -0.39 10.20
CA LEU A 89 11.18 -1.76 9.69
C LEU A 89 11.93 -1.90 8.35
N ASP A 90 12.49 -0.81 7.80
CA ASP A 90 12.99 -0.78 6.42
C ASP A 90 11.90 -1.26 5.42
N GLU A 91 10.67 -0.85 5.69
CA GLU A 91 9.47 -1.13 4.91
C GLU A 91 8.77 0.18 4.53
N TRP A 92 8.15 0.21 3.36
CA TRP A 92 7.43 1.36 2.84
C TRP A 92 6.12 0.93 2.21
N ILE A 93 5.04 1.63 2.54
CA ILE A 93 3.68 1.36 2.05
C ILE A 93 3.12 2.59 1.35
N ALA A 94 2.37 2.37 0.27
CA ALA A 94 1.61 3.41 -0.40
C ALA A 94 0.15 2.96 -0.58
N PRO A 95 -0.82 3.89 -0.48
CA PRO A 95 -2.17 3.60 -0.92
C PRO A 95 -2.18 3.42 -2.44
N VAL A 96 -3.11 2.60 -2.92
CA VAL A 96 -3.33 2.33 -4.33
C VAL A 96 -4.69 2.89 -4.70
N GLU A 97 -4.75 3.68 -5.76
CA GLU A 97 -5.95 4.40 -6.18
C GLU A 97 -6.39 4.00 -7.58
N ARG A 98 -7.71 3.84 -7.78
CA ARG A 98 -8.35 3.71 -9.09
C ARG A 98 -9.19 4.96 -9.33
N LEU A 99 -8.79 5.79 -10.28
CA LEU A 99 -9.52 7.03 -10.61
C LEU A 99 -9.74 7.96 -9.39
N GLY A 100 -8.81 7.95 -8.43
CA GLY A 100 -8.88 8.73 -7.18
C GLY A 100 -9.69 8.07 -6.06
N GLU A 101 -10.18 6.84 -6.26
CA GLU A 101 -10.78 6.03 -5.21
C GLU A 101 -9.72 5.09 -4.61
N PRO A 102 -9.49 5.08 -3.29
CA PRO A 102 -8.57 4.14 -2.64
C PRO A 102 -9.13 2.72 -2.74
N VAL A 103 -8.31 1.78 -3.23
CA VAL A 103 -8.74 0.39 -3.50
C VAL A 103 -7.83 -0.67 -2.85
N GLY A 104 -6.74 -0.26 -2.23
CA GLY A 104 -5.79 -1.19 -1.61
C GLY A 104 -4.45 -0.55 -1.29
N THR A 105 -3.47 -1.36 -0.95
CA THR A 105 -2.11 -0.91 -0.63
C THR A 105 -1.07 -1.73 -1.37
N ILE A 106 0.12 -1.14 -1.53
CA ILE A 106 1.32 -1.81 -2.01
C ILE A 106 2.48 -1.51 -1.07
N THR A 107 3.19 -2.56 -0.67
CA THR A 107 4.32 -2.51 0.26
C THR A 107 5.59 -2.95 -0.42
N ALA A 108 6.67 -2.21 -0.17
CA ALA A 108 8.04 -2.53 -0.51
C ALA A 108 8.86 -2.71 0.77
N TYR A 109 9.92 -3.50 0.72
CA TYR A 109 10.86 -3.65 1.82
C TYR A 109 12.29 -3.71 1.33
N ARG A 110 13.24 -3.38 2.21
CA ARG A 110 14.66 -3.52 1.94
C ARG A 110 15.19 -4.79 2.64
N PRO A 111 15.70 -5.78 1.90
CA PRO A 111 16.12 -7.06 2.51
C PRO A 111 17.36 -6.94 3.41
N ALA A 112 18.28 -6.05 3.07
CA ALA A 112 19.51 -5.82 3.82
C ALA A 112 20.00 -4.37 3.63
N PRO A 113 20.84 -3.86 4.54
CA PRO A 113 21.53 -2.59 4.31
C PRO A 113 22.24 -2.61 2.96
N ASP A 114 22.11 -1.51 2.20
CA ASP A 114 22.69 -1.32 0.86
C ASP A 114 22.09 -2.18 -0.27
N GLU A 115 21.08 -3.03 0.00
CA GLU A 115 20.28 -3.67 -1.05
C GLU A 115 19.13 -2.77 -1.51
N PRO A 116 18.72 -2.86 -2.79
CA PRO A 116 17.59 -2.08 -3.28
C PRO A 116 16.27 -2.58 -2.68
N ALA A 117 15.35 -1.65 -2.41
CA ALA A 117 13.97 -1.98 -2.09
C ALA A 117 13.32 -2.88 -3.16
N THR A 118 12.55 -3.85 -2.70
CA THR A 118 11.84 -4.82 -3.53
C THR A 118 10.39 -4.99 -3.07
N PHE A 119 9.59 -5.63 -3.90
CA PHE A 119 8.18 -5.89 -3.61
C PHE A 119 8.00 -6.78 -2.37
N ALA A 120 7.14 -6.36 -1.44
CA ALA A 120 6.74 -7.14 -0.27
C ALA A 120 5.36 -7.78 -0.48
N ALA A 121 4.34 -6.94 -0.67
CA ALA A 121 2.94 -7.38 -0.69
C ALA A 121 2.02 -6.35 -1.37
N THR A 122 0.83 -6.80 -1.75
CA THR A 122 -0.35 -5.96 -2.03
C THR A 122 -1.50 -6.39 -1.13
N SER A 123 -2.36 -5.45 -0.74
CA SER A 123 -3.62 -5.70 -0.04
C SER A 123 -4.77 -5.02 -0.76
N ASP A 124 -5.98 -5.58 -0.69
CA ASP A 124 -7.23 -4.97 -1.15
C ASP A 124 -7.97 -4.18 -0.05
N ASP A 125 -7.27 -3.89 1.06
CA ASP A 125 -7.77 -3.05 2.15
C ASP A 125 -7.92 -1.59 1.71
N ALA A 126 -9.12 -1.28 1.20
CA ALA A 126 -9.51 0.06 0.79
C ALA A 126 -9.63 1.04 1.97
N GLU A 127 -9.91 0.55 3.19
CA GLU A 127 -10.06 1.40 4.38
C GLU A 127 -8.70 1.92 4.84
N LEU A 128 -7.70 1.04 4.95
CA LEU A 128 -6.32 1.43 5.23
C LEU A 128 -5.79 2.34 4.13
N ALA A 129 -6.06 2.03 2.86
CA ALA A 129 -5.67 2.87 1.73
C ALA A 129 -6.26 4.30 1.84
N ALA A 130 -7.55 4.41 2.19
CA ALA A 130 -8.21 5.69 2.42
C ALA A 130 -7.59 6.44 3.61
N ALA A 131 -7.26 5.75 4.69
CA ALA A 131 -6.63 6.33 5.86
C ALA A 131 -5.23 6.87 5.53
N LEU A 132 -4.44 6.16 4.73
CA LEU A 132 -3.11 6.57 4.28
C LEU A 132 -3.15 7.89 3.50
N LEU A 133 -4.17 8.12 2.67
CA LEU A 133 -4.35 9.40 1.97
C LEU A 133 -4.54 10.59 2.93
N GLY A 134 -5.06 10.33 4.14
CA GLY A 134 -5.26 11.32 5.20
C GLY A 134 -4.07 11.48 6.15
N VAL A 135 -3.02 10.66 6.04
CA VAL A 135 -1.88 10.71 6.95
C VAL A 135 -1.12 12.02 6.76
N ARG A 136 -0.96 12.76 7.86
CA ARG A 136 -0.25 14.04 7.85
C ARG A 136 1.23 13.83 7.57
N SER A 137 1.82 14.70 6.74
CA SER A 137 3.27 14.73 6.52
C SER A 137 4.03 14.84 7.86
N GLY A 138 5.08 14.03 8.01
CA GLY A 138 5.87 13.94 9.25
C GLY A 138 5.33 12.96 10.29
N SER A 139 4.17 12.34 10.06
CA SER A 139 3.72 11.22 10.90
C SER A 139 4.58 9.99 10.66
N ARG A 140 4.83 9.21 11.72
CA ARG A 140 5.38 7.85 11.61
C ARG A 140 4.22 6.88 11.52
N LEU A 141 4.24 6.00 10.53
CA LEU A 141 3.28 4.93 10.40
C LEU A 141 3.77 3.73 11.24
N VAL A 142 3.01 3.33 12.25
CA VAL A 142 3.43 2.30 13.21
C VAL A 142 2.53 1.08 13.07
N LEU A 143 3.13 -0.08 12.81
CA LEU A 143 2.47 -1.39 12.83
C LEU A 143 2.64 -2.04 14.21
N ASP A 144 1.52 -2.30 14.88
CA ASP A 144 1.47 -3.14 16.09
C ASP A 144 1.17 -4.59 15.69
N ALA A 145 2.23 -5.33 15.33
CA ALA A 145 2.11 -6.68 14.78
C ALA A 145 1.28 -7.66 15.64
N PRO A 146 1.39 -7.70 16.99
CA PRO A 146 0.52 -8.54 17.83
C PRO A 146 -0.99 -8.29 17.67
N ALA A 147 -1.37 -7.07 17.30
CA ALA A 147 -2.77 -6.68 17.12
C ALA A 147 -3.20 -6.60 15.65
N ASP A 148 -2.25 -6.75 14.72
CA ASP A 148 -2.43 -6.44 13.30
C ASP A 148 -3.11 -5.06 13.10
N ALA A 149 -2.58 -4.05 13.79
CA ALA A 149 -3.20 -2.73 13.88
C ALA A 149 -2.24 -1.63 13.39
N TRP A 150 -2.76 -0.74 12.54
CA TRP A 150 -2.02 0.39 11.97
C TRP A 150 -2.32 1.72 12.67
N PHE A 151 -1.25 2.45 13.01
CA PHE A 151 -1.36 3.74 13.69
C PHE A 151 -0.55 4.84 12.99
N ALA A 152 -1.04 6.07 13.03
CA ALA A 152 -0.24 7.26 12.78
C ALA A 152 0.24 7.87 14.11
N LEU A 153 1.55 8.06 14.24
CA LEU A 153 2.19 8.72 15.38
C LEU A 153 2.75 10.09 14.96
N ILE A 154 2.26 11.16 15.58
CA ILE A 154 2.77 12.51 15.40
C ILE A 154 2.78 13.25 16.74
N ASP A 155 3.89 13.89 17.09
CA ASP A 155 4.05 14.67 18.33
C ASP A 155 3.59 13.94 19.60
N GLY A 156 3.86 12.62 19.70
CA GLY A 156 3.48 11.79 20.85
C GLY A 156 1.99 11.39 20.90
N THR A 157 1.20 11.79 19.91
CA THR A 157 -0.21 11.41 19.75
C THR A 157 -0.33 10.28 18.73
N VAL A 158 -1.02 9.21 19.13
CA VAL A 158 -1.31 8.04 18.31
C VAL A 158 -2.76 8.12 17.81
N THR A 159 -2.98 7.94 16.51
CA THR A 159 -4.31 7.92 15.87
C THR A 159 -4.46 6.58 15.13
N PRO A 160 -5.60 5.88 15.26
CA PRO A 160 -5.85 4.63 14.53
C PRO A 160 -6.04 4.89 13.03
N LEU A 161 -5.62 3.94 12.20
CA LEU A 161 -5.75 4.03 10.74
C LEU A 161 -6.60 2.91 10.13
N ASP A 162 -6.82 1.82 10.84
CA ASP A 162 -7.65 0.70 10.41
C ASP A 162 -8.68 0.32 11.50
N GLU A 163 -9.50 -0.69 11.19
CA GLU A 163 -10.51 -1.22 12.11
C GLU A 163 -9.88 -1.73 13.41
N HIS A 164 -8.79 -2.49 13.33
CA HIS A 164 -8.14 -3.11 14.49
C HIS A 164 -7.55 -2.07 15.44
N ALA A 165 -6.91 -1.02 14.92
CA ALA A 165 -6.46 0.11 15.73
C ALA A 165 -7.63 0.89 16.32
N THR A 166 -8.74 1.02 15.60
CA THR A 166 -9.95 1.71 16.07
C THR A 166 -10.58 0.98 17.25
N GLU A 167 -10.59 -0.36 17.23
CA GLU A 167 -11.04 -1.18 18.37
C GLU A 167 -10.17 -0.96 19.62
N LEU A 168 -8.86 -0.79 19.42
CA LEU A 168 -7.92 -0.50 20.51
C LEU A 168 -8.03 0.94 21.03
N LEU A 169 -8.39 1.89 20.17
CA LEU A 169 -8.51 3.32 20.47
C LEU A 169 -9.90 3.87 20.11
N PRO A 170 -10.97 3.49 20.83
CA PRO A 170 -12.34 3.91 20.50
C PRO A 170 -12.58 5.42 20.67
N ALA A 171 -11.70 6.12 21.41
CA ALA A 171 -11.70 7.58 21.49
C ALA A 171 -11.10 8.28 20.26
N GLY A 172 -10.57 7.50 19.30
CA GLY A 172 -9.94 7.97 18.06
C GLY A 172 -8.54 8.53 18.21
N ARG A 173 -7.98 8.56 19.43
CA ARG A 173 -6.59 8.97 19.71
C ARG A 173 -6.19 8.62 21.15
N ALA A 174 -4.89 8.51 21.38
CA ALA A 174 -4.28 8.40 22.70
C ALA A 174 -2.87 8.99 22.70
N THR A 175 -2.32 9.31 23.88
CA THR A 175 -0.88 9.58 23.99
C THR A 175 -0.09 8.27 24.03
N LEU A 176 1.23 8.34 23.79
CA LEU A 176 2.12 7.20 23.95
C LEU A 176 2.04 6.61 25.38
N GLU A 177 2.00 7.46 26.40
CA GLU A 177 1.94 7.02 27.80
C GLU A 177 0.64 6.28 28.11
N GLU A 178 -0.49 6.70 27.53
CA GLU A 178 -1.79 6.04 27.69
C GLU A 178 -1.81 4.69 26.97
N LEU A 179 -1.22 4.60 25.78
CA LEU A 179 -1.23 3.39 24.95
C LEU A 179 -0.23 2.32 25.45
N GLN A 180 0.92 2.73 26.00
CA GLN A 180 2.05 1.87 26.33
C GLN A 180 1.69 0.62 27.15
N PRO A 181 0.90 0.68 28.25
CA PRO A 181 0.59 -0.51 29.05
C PRO A 181 -0.06 -1.63 28.21
N SER A 182 -0.97 -1.25 27.31
CA SER A 182 -1.67 -2.21 26.45
C SER A 182 -0.74 -2.82 25.39
N VAL A 183 0.18 -2.03 24.82
CA VAL A 183 1.18 -2.53 23.86
C VAL A 183 2.12 -3.52 24.56
N VAL A 184 2.62 -3.18 25.75
CA VAL A 184 3.50 -4.05 26.54
C VAL A 184 2.83 -5.38 26.85
N GLU A 185 1.57 -5.37 27.27
CA GLU A 185 0.80 -6.59 27.55
C GLU A 185 0.62 -7.47 26.30
N ARG A 186 0.30 -6.87 25.14
CA ARG A 186 0.16 -7.59 23.87
C ARG A 186 1.48 -8.24 23.44
N TYR A 187 2.58 -7.49 23.47
CA TYR A 187 3.90 -8.03 23.12
C TYR A 187 4.38 -9.09 24.12
N ALA A 188 4.10 -8.95 25.41
CA ALA A 188 4.40 -9.98 26.40
C ALA A 188 3.60 -11.26 26.13
N SER A 189 2.32 -11.12 25.78
CA SER A 189 1.45 -12.25 25.43
C SER A 189 1.93 -12.98 24.18
N MET A 190 2.29 -12.25 23.12
CA MET A 190 2.86 -12.83 21.90
C MET A 190 4.15 -13.61 22.18
N ARG A 191 5.06 -13.09 23.02
CA ARG A 191 6.31 -13.78 23.38
C ARG A 191 6.11 -14.98 24.30
N ALA A 192 5.01 -15.03 25.05
CA ALA A 192 4.71 -16.12 25.97
C ALA A 192 4.04 -17.32 25.28
N GLN A 193 3.51 -17.15 24.07
CA GLN A 193 2.97 -18.24 23.28
C GLN A 193 4.13 -19.15 22.83
N PRO A 194 4.14 -20.44 23.21
CA PRO A 194 5.12 -21.38 22.67
C PRO A 194 4.89 -21.49 21.17
N ASP A 195 5.98 -21.52 20.40
CA ASP A 195 5.97 -21.91 18.98
C ASP A 195 5.29 -23.28 18.86
N ASP A 196 3.97 -23.34 18.65
CA ASP A 196 3.26 -24.58 18.39
C ASP A 196 3.53 -24.99 16.94
N VAL A 197 4.80 -25.35 16.67
CA VAL A 197 5.25 -25.96 15.43
C VAL A 197 4.88 -27.45 15.53
N THR A 198 3.60 -27.73 15.31
CA THR A 198 3.16 -28.98 14.70
C THR A 198 2.72 -28.73 13.25
N ALA A 199 3.60 -28.13 12.46
CA ALA A 199 3.56 -28.23 10.99
C ALA A 199 4.58 -29.29 10.52
N PRO A 200 4.24 -30.16 9.55
CA PRO A 200 5.09 -31.29 9.16
C PRO A 200 6.44 -30.82 8.61
N VAL A 201 7.50 -31.46 9.13
CA VAL A 201 8.91 -31.33 8.73
C VAL A 201 9.05 -31.44 7.21
N GLY A 202 9.23 -30.31 6.53
CA GLY A 202 9.25 -30.32 5.07
C GLY A 202 9.79 -29.08 4.34
N SER A 203 10.38 -28.09 5.01
CA SER A 203 11.11 -27.01 4.31
C SER A 203 11.95 -26.18 5.29
N ARG A 204 13.03 -26.78 5.80
CA ARG A 204 14.07 -26.04 6.52
C ARG A 204 15.03 -25.50 5.46
N THR A 205 15.04 -24.19 5.20
CA THR A 205 16.07 -23.55 4.37
C THR A 205 17.42 -23.67 5.07
N PRO A 206 18.54 -23.84 4.33
CA PRO A 206 19.85 -24.13 4.92
C PRO A 206 20.50 -22.98 5.73
N ASP A 207 19.90 -21.79 5.79
CA ASP A 207 20.63 -20.57 6.18
C ASP A 207 20.28 -19.97 7.55
N GLY A 208 19.48 -20.66 8.38
CA GLY A 208 19.30 -20.25 9.78
C GLY A 208 18.61 -18.90 10.02
N SER A 209 18.11 -18.22 8.99
CA SER A 209 17.31 -17.00 9.11
C SER A 209 15.98 -17.32 9.79
N VAL A 210 15.72 -16.69 10.93
CA VAL A 210 14.41 -16.72 11.59
C VAL A 210 13.41 -16.05 10.64
N PRO A 211 12.34 -16.73 10.18
CA PRO A 211 11.34 -16.10 9.32
C PRO A 211 10.69 -14.95 10.09
N GLN A 212 10.73 -13.74 9.53
CA GLN A 212 10.03 -12.61 10.11
C GLN A 212 8.51 -12.90 10.10
N PRO A 213 7.78 -12.59 11.18
CA PRO A 213 6.42 -13.07 11.39
C PRO A 213 5.41 -12.62 10.31
N TRP A 214 5.69 -11.53 9.58
CA TRP A 214 4.85 -11.07 8.46
C TRP A 214 5.00 -11.90 7.16
N LEU A 215 6.03 -12.76 7.05
CA LEU A 215 6.15 -13.69 5.91
C LEU A 215 5.13 -14.85 5.93
N LEU A 216 4.36 -15.01 7.01
CA LEU A 216 3.31 -16.03 7.07
C LEU A 216 2.06 -15.66 6.25
N GLY A 217 1.78 -14.37 6.03
CA GLY A 217 0.74 -13.91 5.11
C GLY A 217 1.19 -13.88 3.65
N ALA A 218 2.44 -13.48 3.38
CA ALA A 218 3.00 -13.34 2.04
C ALA A 218 3.49 -14.68 1.42
N GLY A 219 3.66 -15.73 2.23
CA GLY A 219 4.17 -17.03 1.76
C GLY A 219 3.33 -17.72 0.68
N ILE A 220 2.03 -17.41 0.60
CA ILE A 220 1.15 -17.95 -0.45
C ILE A 220 1.37 -17.19 -1.78
N ALA A 221 1.63 -15.88 -1.75
CA ALA A 221 1.81 -15.07 -2.95
C ALA A 221 3.16 -15.32 -3.65
N ALA A 222 4.25 -15.48 -2.90
CA ALA A 222 5.58 -15.73 -3.49
C ALA A 222 5.67 -17.06 -4.26
N VAL A 223 4.95 -18.10 -3.79
CA VAL A 223 4.86 -19.39 -4.50
C VAL A 223 4.08 -19.27 -5.80
N VAL A 224 3.00 -18.47 -5.82
CA VAL A 224 2.19 -18.24 -7.02
C VAL A 224 2.97 -17.43 -8.07
N ILE A 225 3.67 -16.36 -7.67
CA ILE A 225 4.48 -15.53 -8.58
C ILE A 225 5.65 -16.33 -9.16
N GLY A 226 6.33 -17.15 -8.34
CA GLY A 226 7.38 -18.06 -8.81
C GLY A 226 6.86 -19.07 -9.85
N LEU A 227 5.66 -19.63 -9.65
CA LEU A 227 5.04 -20.55 -10.60
C LEU A 227 4.65 -19.86 -11.91
N LEU A 228 4.13 -18.63 -11.85
CA LEU A 228 3.73 -17.85 -13.03
C LEU A 228 4.94 -17.42 -13.86
N ALA A 229 6.06 -17.02 -13.22
CA ALA A 229 7.30 -16.67 -13.91
C ALA A 229 7.90 -17.88 -14.66
N VAL A 230 7.93 -19.05 -14.03
CA VAL A 230 8.39 -20.30 -14.67
C VAL A 230 7.47 -20.70 -15.83
N LEU A 231 6.16 -20.58 -15.66
CA LEU A 231 5.18 -20.90 -16.71
C LEU A 231 5.33 -19.97 -17.92
N GLY A 232 5.51 -18.67 -17.69
CA GLY A 232 5.79 -17.68 -18.75
C GLY A 232 7.05 -18.01 -19.55
N LEU A 233 8.12 -18.42 -18.86
CA LEU A 233 9.39 -18.78 -19.49
C LEU A 233 9.28 -20.06 -20.34
N VAL A 234 8.55 -21.08 -19.87
CA VAL A 234 8.28 -22.32 -20.61
C VAL A 234 7.43 -22.08 -21.86
N LEU A 235 6.40 -21.24 -21.76
CA LEU A 235 5.54 -20.91 -22.89
C LEU A 235 6.29 -20.11 -23.97
N ARG A 236 7.18 -19.19 -23.57
CA ARG A 236 8.05 -18.43 -24.49
C ARG A 236 9.05 -19.35 -25.21
N ALA A 237 9.64 -20.31 -24.50
CA ALA A 237 10.54 -21.30 -25.08
C ALA A 237 9.82 -22.22 -26.10
N ARG A 238 8.57 -22.63 -25.82
CA ARG A 238 7.77 -23.45 -26.74
C ARG A 238 7.34 -22.71 -28.01
N ARG A 239 7.01 -21.41 -27.91
CA ARG A 239 6.67 -20.59 -29.10
C ARG A 239 7.86 -20.44 -30.06
N ARG A 240 9.08 -20.23 -29.53
CA ARG A 240 10.29 -20.11 -30.35
C ARG A 240 10.62 -21.40 -31.13
N ARG A 241 10.33 -22.58 -30.58
CA ARG A 241 10.57 -23.87 -31.25
C ARG A 241 9.53 -24.23 -32.31
N ARG A 242 8.38 -23.55 -32.35
CA ARG A 242 7.35 -23.76 -33.39
C ARG A 242 7.47 -22.78 -34.56
N ALA A 243 8.28 -21.74 -34.40
CA ALA A 243 8.53 -20.72 -35.41
C ALA A 243 9.87 -20.93 -36.16
N ALA A 244 10.60 -22.00 -35.82
CA ALA A 244 11.80 -22.50 -36.51
C ALA A 244 11.49 -23.88 -37.07
#